data_AF-A0A7Y5UXR8-F1
#
_entry.id   AF-A0A7Y5UXR8-F1
#
_cell.length_a   1.000
_cell.length_b   1.000
_cell.length_c   1.000
_cell.angle_alpha   90.00
_cell.angle_beta   90.00
_cell.angle_gamma   90.00
#
_symmetry.space_group_name_H-M   'P 1'
#
loop_
_entity.id
_entity.type
_entity.pdbx_description
1 polymer ?
#
loop_
_entity_poly.entity_id
_entity_poly.type
_entity_poly.pdbx_seq_one_letter_code
_entity_poly.pdbx_strand_id
1 'polypeptide(L)'
;VQGGGAAVGRLLAARELDVLALEAPPGVYAFPRGGAQTVIHLVNTSERPDGRGPQSYGHVTVGLRHPERWGSLRGATWYAPGRPAVAIDPEVHPDLVRLTVPSLATWGILRLEP
;
A
#
# COMPACT_ATOMS: atom_id res chain seq x y z
N VAL A 1 -13.29 -28.86 -16.72
CA VAL A 1 -12.25 -27.80 -16.71
C VAL A 1 -12.22 -27.18 -15.31
N GLN A 2 -11.56 -27.86 -14.37
CA GLN A 2 -11.43 -27.42 -12.97
C GLN A 2 -9.94 -27.46 -12.65
N GLY A 3 -9.28 -26.30 -12.59
CA GLY A 3 -7.82 -26.24 -12.37
C GLY A 3 -7.18 -24.87 -12.64
N GLY A 4 -7.83 -24.01 -13.43
CA GLY A 4 -7.29 -22.68 -13.77
C GLY A 4 -7.21 -21.71 -12.59
N GLY A 5 -8.25 -21.64 -11.74
CA GLY A 5 -8.32 -20.66 -10.65
C GLY A 5 -7.30 -20.88 -9.53
N ALA A 6 -7.04 -22.13 -9.14
CA ALA A 6 -6.05 -22.46 -8.12
C ALA A 6 -4.60 -22.28 -8.61
N ALA A 7 -4.36 -22.43 -9.92
CA ALA A 7 -3.06 -22.15 -10.53
C ALA A 7 -2.80 -20.65 -10.62
N VAL A 8 -3.80 -19.85 -10.99
CA VAL A 8 -3.73 -18.38 -10.97
C VAL A 8 -3.56 -17.85 -9.54
N GLY A 9 -4.33 -18.37 -8.57
CA GLY A 9 -4.18 -18.01 -7.16
C GLY A 9 -2.79 -18.33 -6.59
N ARG A 10 -2.19 -19.46 -6.99
CA ARG A 10 -0.79 -19.79 -6.62
C ARG A 10 0.23 -18.92 -7.33
N LEU A 11 -0.01 -18.53 -8.58
CA LEU A 11 0.85 -17.60 -9.32
C LEU A 11 0.83 -16.20 -8.70
N LEU A 12 -0.36 -15.71 -8.29
CA LEU A 12 -0.54 -14.43 -7.61
C LEU A 12 0.08 -14.44 -6.19
N ALA A 13 -0.09 -15.54 -5.45
CA ALA A 13 0.57 -15.74 -4.16
C ALA A 13 2.09 -15.82 -4.28
N ALA A 14 2.62 -16.44 -5.34
CA ALA A 14 4.05 -16.49 -5.65
C ALA A 14 4.63 -15.16 -6.16
N ARG A 15 3.76 -14.19 -6.51
CA ARG A 15 4.13 -12.88 -7.04
C ARG A 15 3.79 -11.72 -6.09
N GLU A 16 3.29 -12.00 -4.89
CA GLU A 16 2.79 -11.00 -3.92
C GLU A 16 1.70 -10.06 -4.48
N LEU A 17 1.05 -10.41 -5.60
CA LEU A 17 0.16 -9.50 -6.33
C LEU A 17 -1.24 -9.34 -5.72
N ASP A 18 -1.65 -10.21 -4.81
CA ASP A 18 -3.00 -10.19 -4.18
C ASP A 18 -2.95 -9.82 -2.69
N VAL A 19 -1.80 -9.37 -2.18
CA VAL A 19 -1.66 -9.03 -0.76
C VAL A 19 -2.04 -7.58 -0.47
N LEU A 20 -2.07 -6.71 -1.50
CA LEU A 20 -2.44 -5.31 -1.38
C LEU A 20 -3.71 -5.00 -2.17
N ALA A 21 -4.62 -4.25 -1.55
CA ALA A 21 -5.68 -3.49 -2.21
C ALA A 21 -5.31 -2.01 -2.18
N LEU A 22 -5.51 -1.29 -3.28
CA LEU A 22 -5.21 0.13 -3.35
C LEU A 22 -6.47 0.92 -3.67
N GLU A 23 -6.83 1.84 -2.78
CA GLU A 23 -7.86 2.85 -3.00
C GLU A 23 -7.16 4.18 -3.25
N ALA A 24 -6.93 4.48 -4.53
CA ALA A 24 -6.23 5.68 -4.97
C ALA A 24 -6.72 6.12 -6.34
N PRO A 25 -6.53 7.41 -6.69
CA PRO A 25 -6.72 7.86 -8.07
C PRO A 25 -5.78 7.15 -9.06
N PRO A 26 -6.10 7.17 -10.37
CA PRO A 26 -5.21 6.64 -11.41
C PRO A 26 -3.80 7.24 -11.33
N GLY A 27 -2.79 6.42 -11.59
CA GLY A 27 -1.38 6.84 -11.56
C GLY A 27 -0.69 6.71 -10.21
N VAL A 28 -1.38 6.21 -9.18
CA VAL A 28 -0.77 5.80 -7.91
C VAL A 28 -0.51 4.29 -7.92
N TYR A 29 0.70 3.91 -7.52
CA TYR A 29 1.12 2.51 -7.40
C TYR A 29 1.58 2.22 -5.98
N ALA A 30 1.26 1.02 -5.50
CA ALA A 30 1.73 0.50 -4.22
C ALA A 30 2.42 -0.85 -4.44
N PHE A 31 3.57 -1.05 -3.80
CA PHE A 31 4.25 -2.35 -3.82
C PHE A 31 5.01 -2.61 -2.51
N PRO A 32 4.92 -3.85 -1.98
CA PRO A 32 5.64 -4.22 -0.78
C PRO A 32 7.13 -4.44 -1.08
N ARG A 33 7.97 -4.26 -0.07
CA ARG A 33 9.38 -4.65 -0.05
C ARG A 33 9.67 -5.32 1.28
N GLY A 34 10.06 -6.58 1.22
CA GLY A 34 10.54 -7.35 2.37
C GLY A 34 11.98 -7.01 2.76
N GLY A 35 12.33 -7.30 4.01
CA GLY A 35 13.63 -7.06 4.62
C GLY A 35 13.57 -7.31 6.13
N ALA A 36 14.44 -6.66 6.92
CA ALA A 36 14.34 -6.69 8.38
C ALA A 36 13.03 -6.07 8.92
N GLN A 37 12.41 -5.18 8.12
CA GLN A 37 11.09 -4.60 8.34
C GLN A 37 10.32 -4.60 7.02
N THR A 38 9.01 -4.81 7.08
CA THR A 38 8.14 -4.73 5.90
C THR A 38 7.77 -3.29 5.63
N VAL A 39 8.03 -2.84 4.39
CA VAL A 39 7.69 -1.50 3.93
C VAL A 39 6.83 -1.58 2.68
N ILE A 40 5.90 -0.65 2.51
CA ILE A 40 5.09 -0.50 1.32
C ILE A 40 5.46 0.84 0.69
N HIS A 41 5.96 0.80 -0.54
CA HIS A 41 6.25 2.00 -1.29
C HIS A 41 4.96 2.50 -1.95
N LEU A 42 4.70 3.79 -1.83
CA LEU A 42 3.66 4.47 -2.60
C LEU A 42 4.33 5.46 -3.56
N VAL A 43 4.00 5.35 -4.84
CA VAL A 43 4.54 6.21 -5.89
C VAL A 43 3.39 6.83 -6.67
N ASN A 44 3.43 8.14 -6.82
CA ASN A 44 2.47 8.92 -7.60
C ASN A 44 3.12 9.38 -8.90
N THR A 45 2.62 8.84 -9.99
CA THR A 45 3.01 9.13 -11.37
C THR A 45 1.90 9.84 -12.14
N SER A 46 0.86 10.30 -11.45
CA SER A 46 -0.20 11.08 -12.08
C SER A 46 0.39 12.29 -12.82
N GLU A 47 -0.31 12.74 -13.84
CA GLU A 47 0.04 13.97 -14.55
C GLU A 47 -0.99 15.03 -14.21
N ARG A 48 -0.52 16.20 -13.78
CA ARG A 48 -1.39 17.37 -13.65
C ARG A 48 -1.78 17.86 -15.04
N PRO A 49 -2.98 18.45 -15.20
CA PRO A 49 -3.40 19.04 -16.48
C PRO A 49 -2.45 20.13 -17.02
N ASP A 50 -1.66 20.77 -16.15
CA ASP A 50 -0.68 21.78 -16.51
C ASP A 50 0.72 21.22 -16.86
N GLY A 51 0.91 19.90 -16.78
CA GLY A 51 2.17 19.22 -17.05
C GLY A 51 3.27 19.47 -16.00
N ARG A 52 2.98 20.14 -14.88
CA ARG A 52 3.99 20.53 -13.88
C ARG A 52 4.22 19.47 -12.80
N GLY A 53 4.28 18.20 -13.23
CA GLY A 53 4.52 17.05 -12.36
C GLY A 53 3.23 16.45 -11.77
N PRO A 54 3.35 15.64 -10.70
CA PRO A 54 2.23 14.86 -10.19
C PRO A 54 1.24 15.65 -9.36
N GLN A 55 -0.02 15.23 -9.42
CA GLN A 55 -1.11 15.81 -8.65
C GLN A 55 -1.03 15.30 -7.21
N SER A 56 -0.97 16.20 -6.23
CA SER A 56 -1.03 15.78 -4.84
C SER A 56 -2.42 15.27 -4.47
N TYR A 57 -2.45 14.13 -3.76
CA TYR A 57 -3.67 13.55 -3.22
C TYR A 57 -3.72 13.70 -1.70
N GLY A 58 -4.92 13.97 -1.17
CA GLY A 58 -5.15 14.13 0.26
C GLY A 58 -5.25 12.80 0.99
N HIS A 59 -5.81 11.76 0.38
CA HIS A 59 -5.92 10.44 1.00
C HIS A 59 -5.63 9.37 -0.03
N VAL A 60 -4.80 8.41 0.37
CA VAL A 60 -4.58 7.14 -0.35
C VAL A 60 -4.64 6.03 0.69
N THR A 61 -5.45 5.01 0.44
CA THR A 61 -5.60 3.90 1.38
C THR A 61 -5.00 2.64 0.80
N VAL A 62 -4.08 2.04 1.56
CA VAL A 62 -3.54 0.72 1.30
C VAL A 62 -4.26 -0.28 2.20
N GLY A 63 -4.93 -1.24 1.59
CA GLY A 63 -5.51 -2.39 2.26
C GLY A 63 -4.55 -3.58 2.24
N LEU A 64 -4.24 -4.13 3.42
CA LEU A 64 -3.50 -5.36 3.61
C LEU A 64 -4.49 -6.53 3.65
N ARG A 65 -4.62 -7.25 2.52
CA ARG A 65 -5.48 -8.44 2.45
C ARG A 65 -4.79 -9.61 3.14
N HIS A 66 -5.57 -10.59 3.60
CA HIS A 66 -5.04 -11.77 4.30
C HIS A 66 -4.28 -11.35 5.58
N PRO A 67 -4.96 -10.74 6.57
CA PRO A 67 -4.31 -10.20 7.78
C PRO A 67 -3.43 -11.22 8.50
N GLU A 68 -3.74 -12.52 8.41
CA GLU A 68 -2.93 -13.61 8.95
C GLU A 68 -1.50 -13.67 8.37
N ARG A 69 -1.25 -13.09 7.20
CA ARG A 69 0.05 -13.03 6.53
C ARG A 69 0.93 -11.86 6.98
N TRP A 70 0.33 -10.83 7.57
CA TRP A 70 1.04 -9.61 7.98
C TRP A 70 1.48 -9.62 9.45
N GLY A 71 1.12 -10.67 10.19
CA GLY A 71 1.39 -10.77 11.62
C GLY A 71 0.50 -9.85 12.45
N SER A 72 0.89 -9.61 13.71
CA SER A 72 0.19 -8.68 14.59
C SER A 72 0.59 -7.25 14.25
N LEU A 73 -0.11 -6.60 13.32
CA LEU A 73 0.17 -5.19 13.02
C LEU A 73 -0.32 -4.30 14.17
N ARG A 74 0.60 -3.66 14.89
CA ARG A 74 0.27 -2.70 15.96
C ARG A 74 0.10 -1.29 15.45
N GLY A 75 0.74 -0.97 14.32
CA GLY A 75 0.74 0.35 13.74
C GLY A 75 1.47 0.40 12.41
N ALA A 76 1.50 1.58 11.81
CA ALA A 76 2.40 1.87 10.71
C ALA A 76 2.93 3.29 10.84
N THR A 77 4.07 3.57 10.22
CA THR A 77 4.61 4.93 10.12
C THR A 77 4.76 5.31 8.65
N TRP A 78 4.18 6.45 8.27
CA TRP A 78 4.31 7.07 6.96
C TRP A 78 5.50 8.02 6.92
N TYR A 79 6.34 7.88 5.90
CA TYR A 79 7.46 8.76 5.60
C TYR A 79 7.30 9.31 4.19
N ALA A 80 7.31 10.64 4.06
CA ALA A 80 7.30 11.34 2.78
C ALA A 80 8.48 12.33 2.70
N PRO A 81 9.01 12.59 1.49
CA PRO A 81 10.11 13.52 1.29
C PRO A 81 9.81 14.92 1.86
N GLY A 82 10.74 15.45 2.65
CA GLY A 82 10.64 16.80 3.23
C GLY A 82 9.49 16.98 4.23
N ARG A 83 8.90 15.89 4.73
CA ARG A 83 7.84 15.90 5.74
C ARG A 83 8.26 15.13 6.99
N PRO A 84 7.78 15.52 8.18
CA PRO A 84 7.89 14.69 9.37
C PRO A 84 7.22 13.32 9.16
N ALA A 85 7.74 12.30 9.85
CA ALA A 85 7.10 10.99 9.90
C ALA A 85 5.74 11.09 10.62
N VAL A 86 4.76 10.32 10.17
CA VAL A 86 3.40 10.34 10.70
C VAL A 86 3.00 8.92 11.11
N ALA A 87 2.58 8.75 12.36
CA ALA A 87 2.00 7.49 12.80
C ALA A 87 0.62 7.31 12.15
N ILE A 88 0.35 6.09 11.67
CA ILE A 88 -0.87 5.68 11.00
C ILE A 88 -1.51 4.58 11.84
N ASP A 89 -2.71 4.87 12.34
CA ASP A 89 -3.51 3.90 13.05
C ASP A 89 -4.16 2.91 12.06
N PRO A 90 -4.01 1.60 12.25
CA PRO A 90 -4.65 0.61 11.40
C PRO A 90 -6.15 0.54 11.65
N GLU A 91 -6.94 0.58 10.57
CA GLU A 91 -8.37 0.25 10.62
C GLU A 91 -8.53 -1.24 10.30
N VAL A 92 -8.89 -2.03 11.31
CA VAL A 92 -8.93 -3.50 11.22
C VAL A 92 -10.33 -3.98 10.87
N HIS A 93 -10.44 -4.76 9.79
CA HIS A 93 -11.64 -5.48 9.38
C HIS A 93 -11.38 -6.99 9.35
N PRO A 94 -12.43 -7.83 9.27
CA PRO A 94 -12.27 -9.29 9.29
C PRO A 94 -11.39 -9.87 8.18
N ASP A 95 -11.33 -9.22 7.02
CA ASP A 95 -10.66 -9.69 5.80
C ASP A 95 -9.52 -8.76 5.33
N LEU A 96 -9.38 -7.59 5.96
CA LEU A 96 -8.54 -6.50 5.49
C LEU A 96 -8.08 -5.61 6.65
N VAL A 97 -6.83 -5.17 6.63
CA VAL A 97 -6.38 -4.01 7.45
C VAL A 97 -6.14 -2.82 6.55
N ARG A 98 -6.79 -1.70 6.80
CA ARG A 98 -6.64 -0.47 6.01
C ARG A 98 -5.66 0.49 6.68
N LEU A 99 -4.79 1.07 5.89
CA LEU A 99 -3.83 2.09 6.28
C LEU A 99 -3.99 3.29 5.35
N THR A 100 -4.45 4.41 5.88
CA THR A 100 -4.74 5.62 5.10
C THR A 100 -3.64 6.65 5.32
N VAL A 101 -2.91 7.00 4.26
CA VAL A 101 -1.90 8.06 4.34
C VAL A 101 -2.56 9.45 4.18
N PRO A 102 -2.09 10.46 4.92
CA PRO A 102 -2.72 11.79 4.98
C PRO A 102 -2.36 12.71 3.81
N SER A 103 -1.36 12.34 3.00
CA SER A 103 -1.08 13.00 1.72
C SER A 103 -0.06 12.19 0.91
N LEU A 104 -0.22 12.18 -0.41
CA LEU A 104 0.76 11.66 -1.36
C LEU A 104 0.99 12.69 -2.48
N ALA A 105 2.17 13.33 -2.47
CA ALA A 105 2.59 14.26 -3.53
C ALA A 105 3.34 13.53 -4.65
N THR A 106 4.50 12.96 -4.35
CA THR A 106 5.37 12.29 -5.33
C THR A 106 5.60 10.82 -4.95
N TRP A 107 6.12 10.57 -3.77
CA TRP A 107 6.31 9.22 -3.25
C TRP A 107 6.43 9.24 -1.72
N GLY A 108 6.41 8.05 -1.13
CA GLY A 108 6.81 7.84 0.25
C GLY A 108 6.79 6.35 0.60
N ILE A 109 7.08 6.05 1.85
CA ILE A 109 7.09 4.68 2.37
C ILE A 109 6.20 4.57 3.60
N LEU A 110 5.38 3.53 3.62
CA LEU A 110 4.59 3.11 4.76
C LEU A 110 5.30 1.92 5.40
N ARG A 111 5.90 2.14 6.56
CA ARG A 111 6.59 1.09 7.31
C ARG A 111 5.62 0.42 8.28
N LEU A 112 5.50 -0.90 8.20
CA LEU A 112 4.63 -1.70 9.07
C LEU A 112 5.32 -2.00 10.40
N GLU A 113 4.56 -1.94 11.50
CA GLU A 113 5.05 -2.15 12.86
C GLU A 113 4.36 -3.38 13.49
N PRO A 114 5.11 -4.47 13.79
CA PRO A 114 4.58 -5.68 14.43
C PRO A 114 4.30 -5.53 15.95
#